data_AF-A0A2V8F3D3-F1
#
_entry.id   AF-A0A2V8F3D3-F1
#
_cell.length_a   1.000
_cell.length_b   1.000
_cell.length_c   1.000
_cell.angle_alpha   90.00
_cell.angle_beta   90.00
_cell.angle_gamma   90.00
#
_symmetry.space_group_name_H-M   'P 1'
#
loop_
_entity.id
_entity.type
_entity.pdbx_description
1 polymer ?
#
loop_
_entity_poly.entity_id
_entity_poly.type
_entity_poly.pdbx_seq_one_letter_code
_entity_poly.pdbx_strand_id
1 'polypeptide(L)'
;MTATATLSNSTTQNVTSQATWQSSNQVVATVNIGLVTALQAGTVDITATYQNVNGSVRLTVPQPVVLIYTLSGTVTDGTSGGILPGIRMSITTGTNAGLSTTTDSTGKYSISGISAGSMTVSAPATSYQTLDKVVTVTGSTSDIV
;
A
#
# COMPACT_ATOMS: atom_id res chain seq x y z
N MET A 1 -9.82 19.64 -15.43
CA MET A 1 -10.63 20.72 -14.83
C MET A 1 -10.99 21.73 -15.90
N THR A 2 -12.12 22.40 -15.77
CA THR A 2 -12.55 23.47 -16.67
C THR A 2 -12.78 24.75 -15.86
N ALA A 3 -12.45 25.88 -16.46
CA ALA A 3 -12.83 27.19 -15.92
C ALA A 3 -13.91 27.80 -16.82
N THR A 4 -15.04 28.14 -16.22
CA THR A 4 -16.17 28.80 -16.90
C THR A 4 -16.41 30.13 -16.24
N ALA A 5 -16.36 31.21 -17.01
CA ALA A 5 -16.70 32.56 -16.54
C ALA A 5 -18.16 32.86 -16.89
N THR A 6 -18.91 33.42 -15.94
CA THR A 6 -20.23 34.01 -16.20
C THR A 6 -20.05 35.49 -16.43
N LEU A 7 -20.47 35.97 -17.60
CA LEU A 7 -20.34 37.37 -18.03
C LEU A 7 -21.53 38.20 -17.52
N SER A 8 -21.42 39.53 -17.61
CA SER A 8 -22.45 40.47 -17.14
C SER A 8 -23.79 40.36 -17.88
N ASN A 9 -23.78 39.82 -19.09
CA ASN A 9 -24.99 39.50 -19.87
C ASN A 9 -25.56 38.10 -19.53
N SER A 10 -25.13 37.50 -18.42
CA SER A 10 -25.52 36.17 -17.95
C SER A 10 -25.15 35.00 -18.87
N THR A 11 -24.37 35.23 -19.94
CA THR A 11 -23.83 34.14 -20.74
C THR A 11 -22.60 33.54 -20.07
N THR A 12 -22.26 32.30 -20.45
CA THR A 12 -21.05 31.64 -19.95
C THR A 12 -20.03 31.47 -21.07
N GLN A 13 -18.75 31.54 -20.70
CA GLN A 13 -17.63 31.33 -21.60
C GLN A 13 -16.62 30.37 -20.96
N ASN A 14 -16.14 29.39 -21.73
CA ASN A 14 -15.02 28.56 -21.31
C ASN A 14 -13.72 29.37 -21.44
N VAL A 15 -13.04 29.55 -20.32
CA VAL A 15 -11.80 30.33 -20.20
C VAL A 15 -10.62 29.47 -19.75
N THR A 16 -10.71 28.15 -19.91
CA THR A 16 -9.71 27.20 -19.38
C THR A 16 -8.29 27.49 -19.87
N SER A 17 -8.11 27.79 -21.15
CA SER A 17 -6.81 28.16 -21.74
C SER A 17 -6.37 29.61 -21.49
N GLN A 18 -7.30 30.47 -21.07
CA GLN A 18 -7.07 31.89 -20.85
C GLN A 18 -6.84 32.21 -19.36
N ALA A 19 -7.31 31.34 -18.47
CA ALA A 19 -7.11 31.46 -17.05
C ALA A 19 -5.66 31.14 -16.66
N THR A 20 -5.14 31.87 -15.68
CA THR A 20 -3.91 31.51 -14.99
C THR A 20 -4.25 30.46 -13.94
N TRP A 21 -3.59 29.30 -13.99
CA TRP A 21 -3.82 28.20 -13.05
C TRP A 21 -2.70 28.13 -12.03
N GLN A 22 -3.06 27.93 -10.76
CA GLN A 22 -2.11 27.77 -9.66
C GLN A 22 -2.52 26.62 -8.77
N SER A 23 -1.52 25.86 -8.30
CA SER A 23 -1.67 24.87 -7.24
C SER A 23 -1.12 25.45 -5.93
N SER A 24 -1.84 25.29 -4.83
CA SER A 24 -1.34 25.70 -3.51
C SER A 24 -0.17 24.83 -3.01
N ASN A 25 -0.01 23.62 -3.57
CA ASN A 25 1.10 22.72 -3.26
C ASN A 25 1.48 21.88 -4.49
N GLN A 26 2.55 22.30 -5.18
CA GLN A 26 3.05 21.63 -6.37
C GLN A 26 3.69 20.26 -6.10
N VAL A 27 4.00 19.94 -4.84
CA VAL A 27 4.47 18.60 -4.45
C VAL A 27 3.31 17.60 -4.41
N VAL A 28 2.10 18.06 -4.07
CA VAL A 28 0.88 17.23 -4.03
C VAL A 28 0.28 17.10 -5.43
N ALA A 29 0.09 18.21 -6.13
CA ALA A 29 -0.38 18.18 -7.52
C ALA A 29 0.09 19.41 -8.30
N THR A 30 0.38 19.22 -9.59
CA THR A 30 0.64 20.30 -10.55
C THR A 30 -0.58 20.52 -11.43
N VAL A 31 -0.70 21.73 -12.00
CA VAL A 31 -1.77 22.07 -12.94
C VAL A 31 -1.19 22.83 -14.12
N ASN A 32 -1.57 22.43 -15.34
CA ASN A 32 -1.23 23.11 -16.57
C ASN A 32 -2.47 23.24 -17.46
N ILE A 33 -2.97 24.47 -17.65
CA ILE A 33 -4.15 24.75 -18.49
C ILE A 33 -5.34 23.83 -18.14
N GLY A 34 -5.66 23.71 -16.85
CA GLY A 34 -6.75 22.86 -16.35
C GLY A 34 -6.47 21.36 -16.34
N LEU A 35 -5.35 20.87 -16.89
CA LEU A 35 -4.89 19.50 -16.69
C LEU A 35 -4.17 19.41 -15.34
N VAL A 36 -4.72 18.61 -14.42
CA VAL A 36 -4.14 18.41 -13.09
C VAL A 36 -3.42 17.06 -13.05
N THR A 37 -2.17 17.06 -12.60
CA THR A 37 -1.36 15.86 -12.38
C THR A 37 -1.13 15.68 -10.89
N ALA A 38 -1.68 14.62 -10.32
CA ALA A 38 -1.43 14.24 -8.93
C ALA A 38 -0.05 13.58 -8.80
N LEU A 39 0.72 14.00 -7.79
CA LEU A 39 2.10 13.55 -7.57
C LEU A 39 2.26 12.87 -6.21
N GLN A 40 1.64 13.43 -5.17
CA GLN A 40 1.70 12.88 -3.82
C GLN A 40 0.32 12.96 -3.16
N ALA A 41 0.08 12.03 -2.23
CA ALA A 41 -1.10 12.08 -1.39
C ALA A 41 -1.13 13.35 -0.52
N GLY A 42 -2.33 13.89 -0.33
CA GLY A 42 -2.53 15.14 0.40
C GLY A 42 -3.72 15.92 -0.15
N THR A 43 -3.97 17.08 0.44
CA THR A 43 -5.01 18.01 -0.01
C THR A 43 -4.37 19.26 -0.59
N VAL A 44 -4.87 19.71 -1.73
CA VAL A 44 -4.37 20.87 -2.46
C VAL A 44 -5.52 21.66 -3.05
N ASP A 45 -5.41 22.98 -3.05
CA ASP A 45 -6.40 23.86 -3.67
C ASP A 45 -5.87 24.28 -5.05
N ILE A 46 -6.66 24.07 -6.09
CA ILE A 46 -6.36 24.49 -7.46
C ILE A 46 -7.18 25.73 -7.77
N THR A 47 -6.50 26.83 -8.05
CA THR A 47 -7.11 28.13 -8.36
C THR A 47 -6.95 28.45 -9.83
N ALA A 48 -8.05 28.86 -10.47
CA ALA A 48 -8.06 29.48 -11.79
C ALA A 48 -8.37 30.96 -11.64
N THR A 49 -7.57 31.82 -12.26
CA THR A 49 -7.78 33.27 -12.28
C THR A 49 -7.97 33.75 -13.70
N TYR A 50 -9.11 34.38 -13.99
CA TYR A 50 -9.41 34.99 -15.28
C TYR A 50 -9.90 36.42 -15.04
N GLN A 51 -9.24 37.41 -15.68
CA GLN A 51 -9.57 38.83 -15.54
C GLN A 51 -9.76 39.30 -14.08
N ASN A 52 -8.83 38.92 -13.20
CA ASN A 52 -8.85 39.21 -11.75
C ASN A 52 -9.98 38.55 -10.94
N VAL A 53 -10.78 37.68 -11.55
CA VAL A 53 -11.76 36.84 -10.85
C VAL A 53 -11.16 35.47 -10.61
N ASN A 54 -11.30 34.95 -9.39
CA ASN A 54 -10.79 33.63 -9.01
C ASN A 54 -11.93 32.61 -8.85
N GLY A 55 -11.62 31.37 -9.17
CA GLY A 55 -12.39 30.19 -8.79
C GLY A 55 -11.42 29.16 -8.22
N SER A 56 -11.80 28.51 -7.13
CA SER A 56 -10.95 27.53 -6.46
C SER A 56 -11.70 26.23 -6.24
N VAL A 57 -11.00 25.11 -6.43
CA VAL A 57 -11.49 23.76 -6.15
C VAL A 57 -10.48 23.05 -5.26
N ARG A 58 -10.99 22.44 -4.19
CA ARG A 58 -10.20 21.57 -3.32
C ARG A 58 -10.09 20.17 -3.92
N LEU A 59 -8.86 19.71 -4.12
CA LEU A 59 -8.53 18.36 -4.56
C LEU A 59 -7.90 17.58 -3.41
N THR A 60 -8.40 16.37 -3.16
CA THR A 60 -7.79 15.43 -2.22
C THR A 60 -7.23 14.25 -3.00
N VAL A 61 -5.91 14.05 -2.92
CA VAL A 61 -5.21 12.89 -3.45
C VAL A 61 -5.11 11.86 -2.32
N PRO A 62 -5.76 10.69 -2.43
CA PRO A 62 -5.75 9.70 -1.37
C PRO A 62 -4.36 9.10 -1.18
N GLN A 63 -4.04 8.72 0.06
CA GLN A 63 -2.86 7.91 0.34
C GLN A 63 -3.07 6.49 -0.20
N PRO A 64 -2.06 5.87 -0.83
CA PRO A 64 -2.12 4.45 -1.13
C PRO A 64 -2.21 3.68 0.19
N VAL A 65 -3.19 2.78 0.28
CA VAL A 65 -3.32 1.88 1.43
C VAL A 65 -2.35 0.72 1.24
N VAL A 66 -1.36 0.60 2.14
CA VAL A 66 -0.48 -0.56 2.20
C VAL A 66 -1.15 -1.63 3.07
N LEU A 67 -1.47 -2.78 2.47
CA LEU A 67 -2.02 -3.91 3.20
C LEU A 67 -0.88 -4.75 3.77
N ILE A 68 -0.88 -4.91 5.10
CA ILE A 68 0.02 -5.81 5.81
C ILE A 68 -0.77 -6.98 6.39
N TYR A 69 -0.15 -8.16 6.38
CA TYR A 69 -0.75 -9.42 6.82
C TYR A 69 0.08 -10.05 7.92
N THR A 70 -0.54 -11.04 8.57
CA THR A 70 0.15 -11.94 9.48
C THR A 70 0.10 -13.35 8.90
N LEU A 71 1.27 -13.97 8.77
CA LEU A 71 1.40 -15.39 8.49
C LEU A 71 1.56 -16.10 9.83
N SER A 72 0.67 -17.02 10.12
CA SER A 72 0.72 -17.80 11.35
C SER A 72 0.47 -19.28 11.09
N GLY A 73 0.81 -20.11 12.07
CA GLY A 73 0.58 -21.54 12.00
C GLY A 73 1.22 -22.25 13.19
N THR A 74 1.26 -23.57 13.12
CA THR A 74 1.88 -24.45 14.11
C THR A 74 2.91 -25.32 13.44
N VAL A 75 4.09 -25.46 14.05
CA VAL A 75 5.09 -26.44 13.64
C VAL A 75 4.93 -27.69 14.49
N THR A 76 4.71 -28.81 13.83
CA THR A 76 4.61 -30.13 14.45
C THR A 76 5.60 -31.11 13.82
N ASP A 77 5.94 -32.13 14.58
CA ASP A 77 6.71 -33.29 14.13
C ASP A 77 5.84 -34.15 13.22
N GLY A 78 6.27 -34.36 11.97
CA GLY A 78 5.50 -35.11 10.97
C GLY A 78 5.32 -36.61 11.26
N THR A 79 6.06 -37.18 12.22
CA THR A 79 5.99 -38.60 12.57
C THR A 79 5.16 -38.84 13.83
N SER A 80 5.39 -38.04 14.86
CA SER A 80 4.77 -38.19 16.18
C SER A 80 3.60 -37.23 16.43
N GLY A 81 3.44 -36.19 15.60
CA GLY A 81 2.48 -35.11 15.82
C GLY A 81 2.83 -34.20 17.01
N GLY A 82 4.00 -34.39 17.64
CA GLY A 82 4.46 -33.55 18.74
C GLY A 82 4.68 -32.11 18.30
N ILE A 83 4.38 -31.15 19.18
CA ILE A 83 4.66 -29.73 18.91
C ILE A 83 6.17 -29.47 18.94
N LEU A 84 6.67 -28.61 18.05
CA LEU A 84 8.09 -28.26 17.98
C LEU A 84 8.29 -26.79 18.41
N PRO A 85 8.58 -26.53 19.70
CA PRO A 85 8.88 -25.19 20.20
C PRO A 85 10.32 -24.75 19.88
N GLY A 86 10.56 -23.45 19.77
CA GLY A 86 11.89 -22.87 19.55
C GLY A 86 12.45 -23.03 18.12
N ILE A 87 11.65 -23.43 17.14
CA ILE A 87 12.05 -23.52 15.74
C ILE A 87 12.00 -22.14 15.11
N ARG A 88 13.10 -21.73 14.47
CA ARG A 88 13.18 -20.46 13.75
C ARG A 88 12.53 -20.61 12.38
N MET A 89 11.35 -20.03 12.22
CA MET A 89 10.68 -19.88 10.93
C MET A 89 11.26 -18.67 10.21
N SER A 90 11.67 -18.82 8.95
CA SER A 90 12.19 -17.72 8.14
C SER A 90 11.60 -17.70 6.74
N ILE A 91 11.37 -16.50 6.21
CA ILE A 91 11.03 -16.30 4.81
C ILE A 91 12.34 -16.14 4.04
N THR A 92 12.66 -17.09 3.16
CA THR A 92 13.95 -17.16 2.47
C THR A 92 13.95 -16.39 1.15
N THR A 93 12.82 -16.36 0.45
CA THR A 93 12.68 -15.70 -0.87
C THR A 93 11.33 -15.02 -1.02
N GLY A 94 11.22 -14.10 -1.97
CA GLY A 94 10.00 -13.35 -2.28
C GLY A 94 9.90 -12.00 -1.58
N THR A 95 8.73 -11.37 -1.66
CA THR A 95 8.46 -9.99 -1.22
C THR A 95 8.84 -9.69 0.24
N ASN A 96 8.89 -10.72 1.09
CA ASN A 96 9.09 -10.59 2.54
C ASN A 96 10.33 -11.36 3.03
N ALA A 97 11.29 -11.62 2.13
CA ALA A 97 12.52 -12.33 2.46
C ALA A 97 13.29 -11.63 3.59
N GLY A 98 13.83 -12.43 4.52
CA GLY A 98 14.56 -11.95 5.70
C GLY A 98 13.72 -11.81 6.97
N LEU A 99 12.38 -11.79 6.87
CA LEU A 99 11.52 -11.89 8.06
C LEU A 99 11.63 -13.27 8.70
N SER A 100 11.63 -13.30 10.03
CA SER A 100 11.68 -14.55 10.79
C SER A 100 10.96 -14.42 12.12
N THR A 101 10.52 -15.54 12.66
CA THR A 101 9.98 -15.66 14.01
C THR A 101 10.43 -17.00 14.60
N THR A 102 10.21 -17.20 15.89
CA THR A 102 10.46 -18.50 16.55
C THR A 102 9.15 -19.07 17.06
N THR A 103 8.97 -20.38 16.94
CA THR A 103 7.79 -21.03 17.51
C THR A 103 7.78 -20.91 19.03
N ASP A 104 6.61 -20.65 19.60
CA ASP A 104 6.42 -20.55 21.05
C ASP A 104 6.42 -21.93 21.73
N SER A 105 6.19 -21.96 23.05
CA SER A 105 6.12 -23.20 23.84
C SER A 105 5.00 -24.15 23.42
N THR A 106 4.06 -23.70 22.58
CA THR A 106 2.97 -24.48 22.00
C THR A 106 3.21 -24.85 20.53
N GLY A 107 4.39 -24.54 19.99
CA GLY A 107 4.75 -24.77 18.58
C GLY A 107 4.15 -23.74 17.61
N LYS A 108 3.50 -22.69 18.09
CA LYS A 108 2.87 -21.67 17.22
C LYS A 108 3.87 -20.62 16.79
N TYR A 109 3.76 -20.18 15.54
CA TYR A 109 4.54 -19.07 15.00
C TYR A 109 3.63 -17.98 14.44
N SER A 110 4.16 -16.74 14.43
CA SER A 110 3.49 -15.58 13.83
C SER A 110 4.54 -14.62 13.27
N ILE A 111 4.41 -14.29 11.99
CA ILE A 111 5.21 -13.29 11.28
C ILE A 111 4.25 -12.20 10.82
N SER A 112 4.35 -11.02 11.43
CA SER A 112 3.54 -9.84 11.09
C SER A 112 4.27 -8.91 10.11
N GLY A 113 3.54 -7.97 9.51
CA GLY A 113 4.12 -6.98 8.60
C GLY A 113 4.37 -7.50 7.19
N ILE A 114 3.71 -8.60 6.79
CA ILE A 114 3.91 -9.25 5.50
C ILE A 114 3.11 -8.50 4.42
N SER A 115 3.76 -8.10 3.33
CA SER A 115 3.09 -7.62 2.12
C SER A 115 2.60 -8.81 1.27
N ALA A 116 1.49 -8.64 0.54
CA ALA A 116 0.99 -9.69 -0.35
C ALA A 116 2.06 -10.14 -1.37
N GLY A 117 2.04 -11.43 -1.70
CA GLY A 117 2.96 -12.01 -2.66
C GLY A 117 3.21 -13.49 -2.40
N SER A 118 3.94 -14.12 -3.32
CA SER A 118 4.44 -15.48 -3.14
C SER A 118 5.81 -15.44 -2.48
N MET A 119 5.99 -16.27 -1.45
CA MET A 119 7.22 -16.34 -0.67
C MET A 119 7.50 -17.78 -0.24
N THR A 120 8.78 -18.13 -0.11
CA THR A 120 9.17 -19.44 0.42
C THR A 120 9.46 -19.31 1.90
N VAL A 121 8.73 -20.08 2.70
CA VAL A 121 8.90 -20.18 4.15
C VAL A 121 9.72 -21.43 4.44
N SER A 122 10.75 -21.28 5.26
CA SER A 122 11.68 -22.32 5.67
C SER A 122 11.67 -22.50 7.18
N ALA A 123 11.68 -23.76 7.62
CA ALA A 123 11.71 -24.15 9.03
C ALA A 123 12.91 -25.07 9.32
N PRO A 124 14.14 -24.55 9.40
CA PRO A 124 15.30 -25.36 9.77
C PRO A 124 15.24 -25.72 11.25
N ALA A 125 15.28 -27.01 11.56
CA ALA A 125 15.33 -27.53 12.93
C ALA A 125 16.51 -28.50 13.06
N THR A 126 17.29 -28.36 14.14
CA THR A 126 18.45 -29.23 14.39
C THR A 126 17.92 -30.66 14.60
N SER A 127 18.42 -31.62 13.82
CA SER A 127 17.95 -33.02 13.76
C SER A 127 16.68 -33.29 12.93
N TYR A 128 16.14 -32.29 12.22
CA TYR A 128 15.00 -32.43 11.30
C TYR A 128 15.39 -32.03 9.86
N GLN A 129 14.69 -32.55 8.86
CA GLN A 129 14.84 -32.06 7.49
C GLN A 129 14.22 -30.66 7.39
N THR A 130 14.94 -29.72 6.78
CA THR A 130 14.42 -28.39 6.49
C THR A 130 13.23 -28.50 5.55
N LEU A 131 12.10 -27.93 5.95
CA LEU A 131 10.92 -27.82 5.11
C LEU A 131 10.89 -26.44 4.45
N ASP A 132 10.94 -26.41 3.12
CA ASP A 132 10.71 -25.22 2.32
C ASP A 132 9.33 -25.30 1.66
N LYS A 133 8.47 -24.32 1.93
CA LYS A 133 7.11 -24.28 1.39
C LYS A 133 6.83 -22.94 0.72
N VAL A 134 6.34 -22.98 -0.51
CA VAL A 134 5.84 -21.79 -1.19
C VAL A 134 4.46 -21.44 -0.65
N VAL A 135 4.30 -20.21 -0.16
CA VAL A 135 3.05 -19.67 0.36
C VAL A 135 2.69 -18.42 -0.42
N THR A 136 1.45 -18.36 -0.91
CA THR A 136 0.89 -17.17 -1.54
C THR A 136 0.01 -16.45 -0.53
N VAL A 137 0.46 -15.27 -0.10
CA VAL A 137 -0.25 -14.43 0.86
C VAL A 137 -1.07 -13.40 0.09
N THR A 138 -2.39 -13.54 0.14
CA THR A 138 -3.37 -12.53 -0.33
C THR A 138 -4.22 -11.96 0.81
N GLY A 139 -4.00 -12.45 2.03
CA GLY A 139 -4.75 -12.19 3.27
C GLY A 139 -3.96 -12.68 4.49
N SER A 140 -4.43 -12.45 5.71
CA SER A 140 -3.85 -13.13 6.88
C SER A 140 -4.08 -14.63 6.76
N THR A 141 -3.00 -15.41 6.75
CA THR A 141 -3.03 -16.86 6.50
C THR A 141 -2.64 -17.63 7.77
N SER A 142 -3.30 -18.77 7.98
CA SER A 142 -3.11 -19.61 9.18
C SER A 142 -2.53 -21.01 8.93
N ASP A 143 -2.13 -21.33 7.69
CA ASP A 143 -1.76 -22.72 7.37
C ASP A 143 -0.37 -22.87 6.73
N ILE A 144 0.56 -23.38 7.53
CA ILE A 144 1.62 -24.26 7.05
C ILE A 144 1.61 -25.49 7.96
N VAL A 145 0.93 -26.55 7.51
CA VAL A 145 1.26 -27.94 7.88
C VAL A 145 2.50 -28.35 7.10
#